data_AF-A0AAV4K297-F1
#
_entry.id   AF-A0AAV4K297-F1
#
_cell.length_a   1.000
_cell.length_b   1.000
_cell.length_c   1.000
_cell.angle_alpha   90.00
_cell.angle_beta   90.00
_cell.angle_gamma   90.00
#
_symmetry.space_group_name_H-M   'P 1'
#
loop_
_entity.id
_entity.type
_entity.pdbx_description
1 polymer ?
#
loop_
_entity_poly.entity_id
_entity_poly.type
_entity_poly.pdbx_seq_one_letter_code
_entity_poly.pdbx_strand_id
1 'polypeptide(L)'
;MTPLALLLIVGAVALDLAANALLKVSDGFRRPLPGLAALGLVLLAFALLGLAVREVPVAVAYAAWGGLGIVTAALLSRRLDGTRLTGTAWAGIGLIVLSVGVLSRGH
;
A
#
# COMPACT_ATOMS: atom_id res chain seq x y z
N MET A 1 -11.30 2.58 14.30
CA MET A 1 -11.36 2.21 12.86
C MET A 1 -12.50 1.22 12.68
N THR A 2 -13.44 1.49 11.78
CA THR A 2 -14.52 0.54 11.50
C THR A 2 -13.98 -0.69 10.76
N PRO A 3 -14.58 -1.89 10.92
CA PRO A 3 -14.15 -3.09 10.18
C PRO A 3 -14.21 -2.90 8.66
N LEU A 4 -15.18 -2.10 8.19
CA LEU A 4 -15.33 -1.75 6.79
C LEU A 4 -14.14 -0.95 6.25
N ALA A 5 -13.69 0.09 6.97
CA ALA A 5 -12.53 0.89 6.58
C ALA A 5 -11.27 0.04 6.44
N LEU A 6 -11.08 -0.92 7.36
CA LEU A 6 -9.96 -1.86 7.32
C LEU A 6 -10.00 -2.74 6.07
N LEU A 7 -11.17 -3.31 5.74
CA LEU A 7 -11.36 -4.10 4.53
C LEU A 7 -11.03 -3.30 3.26
N LEU A 8 -11.52 -2.06 3.18
CA LEU A 8 -11.29 -1.16 2.06
C LEU A 8 -9.82 -0.80 1.91
N ILE A 9 -9.13 -0.50 3.01
CA ILE A 9 -7.69 -0.19 3.00
C ILE A 9 -6.87 -1.41 2.57
N VAL A 10 -7.17 -2.60 3.11
CA VAL A 10 -6.47 -3.83 2.71
C VAL A 10 -6.69 -4.14 1.23
N GLY A 11 -7.91 -3.97 0.73
CA GLY A 11 -8.21 -4.10 -0.70
C GLY A 11 -7.45 -3.08 -1.55
N ALA A 12 -7.38 -1.82 -1.12
CA ALA A 12 -6.62 -0.77 -1.78
C ALA A 12 -5.13 -1.11 -1.86
N VAL A 13 -4.54 -1.62 -0.77
CA VAL A 13 -3.13 -2.07 -0.74
C VAL A 13 -2.90 -3.24 -1.70
N ALA A 14 -3.80 -4.22 -1.74
CA ALA A 14 -3.66 -5.38 -2.62
C ALA A 14 -3.66 -4.98 -4.10
N LEU A 15 -4.58 -4.09 -4.49
CA LEU A 15 -4.65 -3.53 -5.84
C LEU A 15 -3.43 -2.69 -6.18
N ASP A 16 -2.96 -1.86 -5.24
CA ASP A 16 -1.76 -1.05 -5.42
C ASP A 16 -0.51 -1.92 -5.61
N LEU A 17 -0.37 -3.01 -4.84
CA LEU A 17 0.71 -3.98 -5.04
C LEU A 17 0.64 -4.65 -6.42
N ALA A 18 -0.56 -5.04 -6.85
CA ALA A 18 -0.76 -5.63 -8.18
C ALA A 18 -0.44 -4.62 -9.30
N ALA A 19 -0.81 -3.35 -9.12
CA ALA A 19 -0.45 -2.26 -10.03
C ALA A 19 1.07 -2.10 -10.12
N ASN A 20 1.77 -2.05 -8.99
CA ASN A 20 3.23 -1.93 -8.95
C ASN A 20 3.94 -3.15 -9.58
N ALA A 21 3.41 -4.36 -9.37
CA ALA A 21 3.93 -5.57 -10.00
C ALA A 21 3.79 -5.51 -11.53
N LEU A 22 2.61 -5.13 -12.03
CA LEU A 22 2.36 -4.95 -13.46
C LEU A 22 3.18 -3.80 -14.06
N LEU A 23 3.41 -2.73 -13.30
CA LEU A 23 4.27 -1.63 -13.71
C LEU A 23 5.72 -2.09 -13.89
N LYS A 24 6.24 -2.91 -12.97
CA LYS A 24 7.57 -3.56 -13.11
C LYS A 24 7.62 -4.44 -14.37
N VAL A 25 6.56 -5.21 -14.65
CA VAL A 25 6.44 -6.03 -15.88
C VAL A 25 6.32 -5.19 -17.15
N SER A 26 5.77 -3.97 -17.04
CA SER A 26 5.60 -3.07 -18.19
C SER A 26 6.91 -2.49 -18.73
N ASP A 27 8.01 -2.64 -17.99
CA ASP A 27 9.32 -2.04 -18.30
C ASP A 27 9.20 -0.53 -18.55
N GLY A 28 8.57 0.17 -17.61
CA GLY A 28 8.34 1.62 -17.71
C GLY A 28 7.45 2.01 -18.89
N PHE A 29 6.33 1.28 -19.09
CA PHE A 29 5.38 1.47 -20.19
C PHE A 29 5.86 1.07 -21.60
N ARG A 30 7.05 0.49 -21.75
CA ARG A 30 7.48 -0.10 -23.04
C ARG A 30 6.54 -1.21 -23.50
N ARG A 31 5.91 -1.93 -22.56
CA ARG A 31 4.80 -2.85 -22.84
C ARG A 31 3.48 -2.16 -22.43
N PRO A 32 2.66 -1.70 -23.39
CA PRO A 32 1.51 -0.85 -23.09
C PRO A 32 0.39 -1.58 -22.36
N LEU A 33 0.12 -2.85 -22.70
CA LEU A 33 -0.90 -3.68 -22.06
C LEU A 33 -0.74 -3.77 -20.52
N PRO A 34 0.41 -4.25 -19.99
CA PRO A 34 0.61 -4.29 -18.54
C PRO A 34 0.67 -2.90 -17.90
N GLY A 35 1.17 -1.88 -18.62
CA GLY A 35 1.18 -0.49 -18.12
C GLY A 35 -0.22 0.10 -17.95
N LEU A 36 -1.10 -0.10 -18.93
CA LEU A 36 -2.52 0.32 -18.85
C LEU A 36 -3.28 -0.45 -17.78
N ALA A 37 -3.02 -1.76 -17.64
CA ALA A 37 -3.60 -2.55 -16.57
C ALA A 37 -3.15 -2.06 -15.19
N ALA A 38 -1.88 -1.71 -15.02
CA ALA A 38 -1.37 -1.10 -13.78
C ALA A 38 -2.09 0.22 -13.45
N LEU A 39 -2.30 1.09 -14.45
CA LEU A 39 -3.06 2.33 -14.28
C LEU A 39 -4.51 2.05 -13.86
N GLY A 40 -5.17 1.07 -14.45
CA GLY A 40 -6.53 0.68 -14.06
C GLY A 40 -6.61 0.21 -12.59
N LEU A 41 -5.63 -0.60 -12.16
CA LEU A 41 -5.58 -1.10 -10.79
C LEU A 41 -5.27 -0.02 -9.76
N VAL A 42 -4.34 0.90 -10.05
CA VAL A 42 -4.04 2.00 -9.12
C VAL A 42 -5.22 2.95 -8.98
N LEU A 43 -5.97 3.20 -10.06
CA LEU A 43 -7.22 3.98 -9.99
C LEU A 43 -8.27 3.28 -9.12
N LEU A 44 -8.41 1.96 -9.23
CA LEU A 44 -9.31 1.19 -8.39
C LEU A 44 -8.84 1.18 -6.92
N ALA A 45 -7.54 1.10 -6.67
CA ALA A 45 -6.96 1.22 -5.34
C ALA A 45 -7.29 2.57 -4.70
N PHE A 46 -7.11 3.67 -5.45
CA PHE A 46 -7.49 5.01 -5.03
C PHE A 46 -8.99 5.16 -4.79
N ALA A 47 -9.83 4.50 -5.59
CA ALA A 47 -11.28 4.49 -5.38
C ALA A 47 -11.66 3.83 -4.04
N LEU A 48 -11.06 2.67 -3.72
CA LEU A 48 -11.26 2.00 -2.43
C LEU A 48 -10.75 2.86 -1.25
N LEU A 49 -9.60 3.51 -1.42
CA LEU A 49 -9.07 4.43 -0.41
C LEU A 49 -10.03 5.63 -0.22
N GLY A 50 -10.57 6.18 -1.29
CA GLY A 50 -11.56 7.25 -1.25
C GLY A 50 -12.84 6.86 -0.50
N LEU A 51 -13.25 5.60 -0.59
CA LEU A 51 -14.34 5.05 0.23
C LEU A 51 -13.93 4.91 1.70
N ALA A 52 -12.71 4.44 1.99
CA ALA A 52 -12.21 4.32 3.36
C ALA A 52 -12.10 5.67 4.08
N VAL A 53 -11.74 6.73 3.35
CA VAL A 53 -11.66 8.11 3.87
C VAL A 53 -13.02 8.65 4.32
N ARG A 54 -14.15 8.08 3.85
CA ARG A 54 -15.48 8.42 4.35
C ARG A 54 -15.76 7.86 5.75
N GLU A 55 -15.04 6.82 6.13
CA GLU A 55 -15.24 6.06 7.37
C GLU A 55 -14.23 6.43 8.47
N VAL A 56 -13.02 6.85 8.08
CA VAL A 56 -11.96 7.24 9.00
C VAL A 56 -11.28 8.54 8.54
N PRO A 57 -10.67 9.31 9.45
CA PRO A 57 -9.94 10.52 9.08
C PRO A 57 -8.92 10.26 7.97
N VAL A 58 -8.81 11.20 7.03
CA VAL A 58 -7.92 11.13 5.86
C VAL A 58 -6.49 10.73 6.30
N ALA A 59 -5.99 11.34 7.37
CA ALA A 59 -4.65 11.06 7.89
C ALA A 59 -4.48 9.60 8.31
N VAL A 60 -5.49 8.99 8.94
CA VAL A 60 -5.46 7.58 9.36
C VAL A 60 -5.54 6.66 8.15
N ALA A 61 -6.40 6.95 7.18
CA ALA A 61 -6.53 6.17 5.95
C ALA A 61 -5.22 6.14 5.15
N TYR A 62 -4.61 7.30 4.92
CA TYR A 62 -3.35 7.42 4.19
C TYR A 62 -2.18 6.78 4.94
N ALA A 63 -2.09 6.99 6.26
CA ALA A 63 -1.05 6.35 7.05
C ALA A 63 -1.19 4.82 7.00
N ALA A 64 -2.40 4.29 7.15
CA ALA A 64 -2.65 2.85 7.10
C ALA A 64 -2.36 2.26 5.71
N TRP A 65 -2.84 2.89 4.64
CA TRP A 65 -2.59 2.47 3.26
C TRP A 65 -1.10 2.48 2.92
N GLY A 66 -0.42 3.61 3.18
CA GLY A 66 1.03 3.72 2.95
C GLY A 66 1.84 2.76 3.82
N GLY A 67 1.47 2.60 5.09
CA GLY A 67 2.17 1.71 6.01
C GLY A 67 2.04 0.23 5.64
N LEU A 68 0.83 -0.24 5.37
CA LEU A 68 0.59 -1.59 4.88
C LEU A 68 1.25 -1.82 3.52
N GLY A 69 1.21 -0.83 2.63
CA GLY A 69 1.90 -0.88 1.33
C GLY A 69 3.39 -1.11 1.49
N ILE A 70 4.06 -0.30 2.32
CA ILE A 70 5.51 -0.40 2.57
C ILE A 70 5.87 -1.73 3.23
N VAL A 71 5.13 -2.15 4.27
CA VAL A 71 5.36 -3.43 4.95
C VAL A 71 5.25 -4.59 3.95
N THR A 72 4.18 -4.61 3.16
CA THR A 72 3.92 -5.73 2.23
C THR A 72 4.92 -5.71 1.08
N ALA A 73 5.26 -4.55 0.52
CA ALA A 73 6.28 -4.40 -0.50
C ALA A 73 7.65 -4.86 0.01
N ALA A 74 8.05 -4.46 1.21
CA ALA A 74 9.31 -4.87 1.82
C ALA A 74 9.39 -6.40 2.02
N LEU A 75 8.29 -7.01 2.49
CA LEU A 75 8.18 -8.47 2.62
C LEU A 75 8.25 -9.17 1.26
N LEU A 76 7.59 -8.61 0.24
CA LEU A 76 7.57 -9.18 -1.10
C LEU A 76 8.93 -9.08 -1.79
N SER A 77 9.61 -7.93 -1.71
CA SER A 77 10.98 -7.75 -2.23
C SER A 77 11.98 -8.70 -1.57
N ARG A 78 11.84 -8.95 -0.26
CA ARG A 78 12.67 -9.94 0.43
C ARG A 78 12.42 -11.36 -0.09
N ARG A 79 11.18 -11.73 -0.44
CA ARG A 79 10.83 -13.07 -0.94
C ARG A 79 11.15 -13.27 -2.42
N LEU A 80 10.89 -12.29 -3.27
CA LEU A 80 11.03 -12.38 -4.73
C LEU A 80 12.43 -12.02 -5.20
N ASP A 81 12.95 -10.87 -4.74
CA ASP A 81 14.22 -10.32 -5.21
C ASP A 81 15.40 -10.72 -4.28
N GLY A 82 15.11 -11.45 -3.18
CA GLY A 82 16.11 -11.89 -2.21
C GLY A 82 16.78 -10.74 -1.43
N THR A 83 16.21 -9.53 -1.50
CA THR A 83 16.83 -8.33 -0.95
C THR A 83 16.98 -8.43 0.56
N ARG A 84 18.22 -8.32 1.07
CA ARG A 84 18.49 -8.24 2.50
C ARG A 84 18.21 -6.83 2.99
N LEU A 85 17.06 -6.65 3.63
CA LEU A 85 16.74 -5.41 4.35
C LEU A 85 17.69 -5.28 5.56
N THR A 86 18.35 -4.12 5.67
CA THR A 86 19.21 -3.78 6.81
C THR A 86 18.41 -3.60 8.09
N GLY A 87 19.05 -3.68 9.26
CA GLY A 87 18.39 -3.41 10.55
C GLY A 87 17.72 -2.02 10.59
N THR A 88 18.32 -1.03 9.94
CA THR A 88 17.76 0.33 9.79
C THR A 88 16.47 0.35 8.96
N ALA A 89 16.38 -0.45 7.90
CA ALA A 89 15.14 -0.55 7.11
C ALA A 89 13.99 -1.13 7.93
N TRP A 90 14.25 -2.14 8.76
CA TRP A 90 13.27 -2.70 9.69
C TRP A 90 12.83 -1.70 10.76
N ALA A 91 13.77 -0.89 11.29
CA ALA A 91 13.43 0.18 12.22
C ALA A 91 12.52 1.23 11.59
N GLY A 92 12.78 1.61 10.33
CA GLY A 92 11.93 2.51 9.56
C GLY A 92 10.51 1.96 9.35
N ILE A 93 10.39 0.69 8.96
CA ILE A 93 9.09 0.01 8.84
C ILE A 93 8.35 -0.01 10.18
N GLY A 94 9.06 -0.27 11.28
CA GLY A 94 8.50 -0.23 12.63
C GLY A 94 7.93 1.14 13.00
N LEU A 95 8.64 2.22 12.70
CA LEU A 95 8.17 3.59 12.91
C LEU A 95 6.92 3.92 12.09
N ILE A 96 6.84 3.44 10.85
CA ILE A 96 5.66 3.62 10.00
C ILE A 96 4.44 2.90 10.60
N VAL A 97 4.60 1.66 11.06
CA VAL A 97 3.49 0.93 11.72
C VAL A 97 3.08 1.62 13.01
N LEU A 98 4.04 2.13 13.78
CA LEU A 98 3.77 2.82 15.03
C LEU A 98 2.99 4.12 14.81
N SER A 99 3.33 4.89 13.77
CA SER A 99 2.63 6.14 13.45
C SER A 99 1.16 5.90 13.11
N VAL A 100 0.83 4.82 12.37
CA VAL A 100 -0.56 4.41 12.10
C VAL A 100 -1.31 4.15 13.40
N GLY A 101 -0.69 3.42 14.33
CA GLY A 101 -1.29 3.10 15.62
C GLY A 101 -1.52 4.34 16.50
N VAL A 102 -0.62 5.31 16.46
CA VAL A 102 -0.77 6.59 17.19
C VAL A 102 -1.88 7.44 16.56
N LEU A 103 -1.85 7.61 15.23
CA LEU A 103 -2.87 8.35 14.48
C LEU A 103 -4.26 7.76 14.67
N SER A 104 -4.37 6.43 14.70
CA SER A 104 -5.65 5.73 14.91
C SER A 104 -6.28 5.95 16.28
N ARG A 105 -5.49 6.35 17.29
CA ARG A 105 -5.90 6.58 18.69
C ARG A 105 -6.10 8.05 19.05
N GLY A 106 -5.60 8.97 18.22
CA GLY A 106 -5.74 10.42 18.41
C GLY A 106 -7.09 10.99 17.94
N HIS A 107 -8.06 10.11 17.67
CA HIS A 107 -9.42 10.37 17.24
C HIS A 107 -10.40 9.51 18.06
#